data_AF-A0A0V1EJC3-F1
#
_entry.id   AF-A0A0V1EJC3-F1
#
_cell.length_a   1.000
_cell.length_b   1.000
_cell.length_c   1.000
_cell.angle_alpha   90.00
_cell.angle_beta   90.00
_cell.angle_gamma   90.00
#
_symmetry.space_group_name_H-M   'P 1'
#
loop_
_entity.id
_entity.type
_entity.pdbx_description
1 polymer ?
#
loop_
_entity_poly.entity_id
_entity_poly.type
_entity_poly.pdbx_seq_one_letter_code
_entity_poly.pdbx_strand_id
1 'polypeptide(L)'
;MALRHAAQETAWLRSLQSELEKESSKPTLLCDNSGAGDNVSISTGQSSSARTRHIDIRYHFVEVKIQEGKIEMRQILSADNAADMFTKAQTPSRLAACVKLIGMAT
;
A
#
# COMPACT_ATOMS: atom_id res chain seq x y z
N MET A 1 4.05 -3.66 -8.38
CA MET A 1 5.00 -4.47 -7.59
C MET A 1 5.04 -3.99 -6.16
N ALA A 2 5.40 -2.73 -5.90
CA ALA A 2 5.47 -2.16 -4.55
C ALA A 2 4.26 -2.48 -3.66
N LEU A 3 3.03 -2.27 -4.15
CA LEU A 3 1.82 -2.50 -3.37
C LEU A 3 1.65 -3.94 -2.87
N ARG A 4 1.94 -4.95 -3.71
CA ARG A 4 1.84 -6.36 -3.32
C ARG A 4 2.86 -6.70 -2.22
N HIS A 5 4.11 -6.23 -2.37
CA HIS A 5 5.16 -6.47 -1.38
C HIS A 5 4.82 -5.81 -0.05
N ALA A 6 4.39 -4.53 -0.09
CA ALA A 6 3.92 -3.83 1.09
C ALA A 6 2.75 -4.55 1.77
N ALA A 7 1.80 -5.09 1.00
CA ALA A 7 0.71 -5.88 1.56
C ALA A 7 1.15 -7.20 2.18
N GLN A 8 2.10 -7.90 1.55
CA GLN A 8 2.66 -9.13 2.12
C GLN A 8 3.41 -8.84 3.43
N GLU A 9 4.26 -7.82 3.46
CA GLU A 9 5.01 -7.41 4.65
C GLU A 9 4.07 -6.94 5.76
N THR A 10 3.03 -6.18 5.42
CA THR A 10 2.04 -5.69 6.38
C THR A 10 1.25 -6.84 7.00
N ALA A 11 0.81 -7.81 6.19
CA ALA A 11 0.16 -9.01 6.70
C ALA A 11 1.09 -9.82 7.62
N TRP A 12 2.38 -9.92 7.27
CA TRP A 12 3.37 -10.60 8.10
C TRP A 12 3.60 -9.89 9.43
N LEU A 13 3.77 -8.57 9.41
CA LEU A 13 3.90 -7.74 10.62
C LEU A 13 2.68 -7.87 11.52
N ARG A 14 1.48 -7.96 10.95
CA ARG A 14 0.25 -8.22 11.71
C ARG A 14 0.30 -9.57 12.43
N SER A 15 0.70 -10.63 11.72
CA SER A 15 0.84 -11.97 12.31
C SER A 15 1.86 -11.95 13.46
N LEU A 16 3.04 -11.37 13.23
CA LEU A 16 4.07 -11.24 14.25
C LEU A 16 3.55 -10.45 15.47
N GLN A 17 2.81 -9.36 15.24
CA GLN A 17 2.27 -8.56 16.32
C GLN A 17 1.20 -9.31 17.13
N SER A 18 0.39 -10.14 16.47
CA SER A 18 -0.60 -11.00 17.14
C SER A 18 0.06 -12.09 17.99
N GLU A 19 1.21 -12.63 17.56
CA GLU A 19 2.00 -13.57 18.36
C GLU A 19 2.64 -12.91 19.59
N LEU A 20 2.92 -11.61 19.52
CA LEU A 20 3.47 -10.83 20.61
C LEU A 20 2.42 -10.28 21.59
N GLU A 21 1.16 -10.76 21.52
CA GLU A 21 0.03 -10.37 22.38
C GLU A 21 -0.22 -8.85 22.45
N LYS A 22 0.20 -8.10 21.43
CA LYS A 22 -0.07 -6.67 21.33
C LYS A 22 -1.33 -6.46 20.51
N GLU A 23 -2.43 -6.13 21.19
CA GLU A 23 -3.61 -5.56 20.55
C GLU A 23 -3.24 -4.24 19.88
N SER A 24 -3.12 -4.26 18.56
CA SER A 24 -2.90 -3.06 17.76
C SER A 24 -4.04 -2.85 16.78
N SER A 25 -4.24 -1.59 16.39
CA SER A 25 -5.11 -1.24 15.27
C SER A 25 -4.72 -2.01 14.00
N LYS A 26 -5.70 -2.32 13.16
CA LYS A 26 -5.45 -2.94 11.84
C LYS A 26 -4.41 -2.10 11.10
N PRO A 27 -3.35 -2.72 10.55
CA PRO A 27 -2.33 -1.95 9.86
C PRO A 27 -2.91 -1.38 8.57
N THR A 28 -2.76 -0.07 8.39
CA THR A 28 -3.28 0.65 7.23
C THR A 28 -2.19 0.86 6.20
N LEU A 29 -2.37 0.32 4.99
CA LEU A 29 -1.58 0.65 3.83
C LEU A 29 -2.10 1.95 3.20
N LEU A 30 -1.22 2.95 3.12
CA LEU A 30 -1.49 4.19 2.41
C LEU A 30 -0.97 4.09 0.97
N CYS A 31 -1.84 4.32 -0.01
CA CYS A 31 -1.47 4.27 -1.43
C CYS A 31 -2.00 5.49 -2.18
N ASP A 32 -1.18 6.08 -3.05
CA ASP A 32 -1.56 7.22 -3.90
C ASP A 32 -2.08 6.81 -5.28
N ASN A 33 -2.04 5.52 -5.60
CA ASN A 33 -2.55 5.02 -6.87
C ASN A 33 -4.08 4.88 -6.81
N SER A 34 -4.79 5.55 -7.71
CA SER A 34 -6.25 5.59 -7.78
C SER A 34 -6.93 4.23 -7.94
N GLY A 35 -6.20 3.19 -8.37
CA GLY A 35 -6.71 1.80 -8.37
C GLY A 35 -6.76 1.11 -7.01
N ALA A 36 -6.41 1.82 -5.92
CA ALA A 36 -6.37 1.29 -4.55
C ALA A 36 -7.49 1.83 -3.64
N GLY A 37 -8.20 2.92 -4.02
CA GLY A 37 -9.19 3.57 -3.15
C GLY A 37 -10.65 3.25 -3.45
N ASP A 38 -11.01 3.08 -4.72
CA ASP A 38 -12.32 2.54 -5.08
C ASP A 38 -12.22 1.01 -4.99
N ASN A 39 -13.20 0.37 -4.35
CA ASN A 39 -13.37 -1.10 -4.31
C ASN A 39 -12.70 -1.74 -5.53
N VAL A 40 -11.62 -2.51 -5.30
CA VAL A 40 -10.77 -3.15 -6.30
C VAL A 40 -11.64 -3.98 -7.25
N SER A 41 -12.27 -3.33 -8.22
CA SER A 41 -13.22 -3.91 -9.16
C SER A 41 -12.50 -3.99 -10.49
N ILE A 42 -11.38 -4.71 -10.52
CA ILE A 42 -10.70 -5.04 -11.77
C ILE A 42 -11.36 -6.30 -12.33
N SER A 43 -12.67 -6.23 -12.58
CA SER A 43 -13.35 -7.24 -13.37
C SER A 43 -14.46 -6.60 -14.16
N THR A 44 -14.12 -6.02 -15.32
CA THR A 44 -14.91 -6.05 -16.56
C THR A 44 -14.30 -5.09 -17.55
N GLY A 45 -13.40 -5.56 -18.42
CA GLY A 45 -13.05 -4.76 -19.60
C GLY A 45 -11.71 -5.06 -20.25
N GLN A 46 -11.78 -5.82 -21.35
CA GLN A 46 -10.95 -5.66 -22.55
C GLN A 46 -9.53 -6.26 -22.58
N SER A 47 -9.39 -7.23 -23.50
CA SER A 47 -8.16 -7.72 -24.15
C SER A 47 -6.95 -7.97 -23.24
N SER A 48 -6.86 -9.20 -22.70
CA SER A 48 -5.78 -9.62 -21.81
C SER A 48 -4.47 -9.88 -22.57
N SER A 49 -3.59 -8.87 -22.61
CA SER A 49 -2.15 -9.11 -22.79
C SER A 49 -1.57 -9.72 -21.50
N ALA A 50 -0.50 -10.52 -21.60
CA ALA A 50 0.15 -11.17 -20.45
C ALA A 50 0.52 -10.18 -19.33
N ARG A 51 0.85 -8.93 -19.69
CA ARG A 51 1.17 -7.84 -18.75
C ARG A 51 -0.03 -7.43 -17.89
N THR A 52 -1.24 -7.42 -18.45
CA THR A 52 -2.49 -7.08 -17.75
C THR A 52 -2.85 -8.19 -16.76
N ARG A 53 -2.75 -9.47 -17.16
CA ARG A 53 -2.98 -10.61 -16.27
C ARG A 53 -2.07 -10.59 -15.03
N HIS A 54 -0.79 -10.22 -15.18
CA HIS A 54 0.10 -10.08 -14.02
C HIS A 54 -0.27 -8.92 -13.10
N ILE A 55 -0.90 -7.86 -13.61
CA ILE A 55 -1.41 -6.77 -12.78
C ILE A 55 -2.63 -7.27 -11.99
N ASP A 56 -3.59 -7.92 -12.65
CA ASP A 56 -4.81 -8.46 -12.03
C ASP A 56 -4.50 -9.42 -10.88
N ILE A 57 -3.59 -10.40 -11.08
CA ILE A 57 -3.20 -11.36 -10.03
C ILE A 57 -2.61 -10.67 -8.80
N ARG A 58 -1.89 -9.55 -8.99
CA ARG A 58 -1.27 -8.81 -7.87
C ARG A 58 -2.29 -8.00 -7.10
N TYR A 59 -3.27 -7.41 -7.76
CA TYR A 59 -4.37 -6.70 -7.11
C TYR A 59 -5.31 -7.66 -6.39
N HIS A 60 -5.63 -8.80 -7.00
CA HIS A 60 -6.46 -9.82 -6.38
C HIS A 60 -5.88 -10.33 -5.05
N PHE A 61 -4.56 -10.53 -4.97
CA PHE A 61 -3.92 -10.88 -3.69
C PHE A 61 -4.17 -9.84 -2.60
N VAL A 62 -4.06 -8.56 -2.94
CA VAL A 62 -4.24 -7.45 -1.98
C VAL A 62 -5.70 -7.36 -1.56
N GLU A 63 -6.63 -7.49 -2.50
CA GLU A 63 -8.06 -7.52 -2.25
C GLU A 63 -8.45 -8.66 -1.28
N VAL A 64 -7.95 -9.86 -1.52
CA VAL A 64 -8.17 -11.01 -0.62
C VAL A 64 -7.68 -10.70 0.79
N LYS A 65 -6.53 -10.03 0.97
CA LYS A 65 -6.02 -9.67 2.30
C LYS A 65 -6.84 -8.57 3.00
N ILE A 66 -7.42 -7.66 2.23
CA ILE A 66 -8.35 -6.65 2.75
C ILE A 66 -9.66 -7.32 3.18
N GLN A 67 -10.22 -8.21 2.36
CA GLN A 67 -11.44 -8.97 2.67
C GLN A 67 -11.25 -9.90 3.89
N GLU A 68 -10.08 -10.51 4.04
CA GLU A 68 -9.69 -11.25 5.25
C GLU A 68 -9.55 -10.36 6.50
N GLY A 69 -9.64 -9.03 6.36
CA GLY A 69 -9.52 -8.07 7.45
C GLY A 69 -8.09 -7.93 8.00
N LYS A 70 -7.09 -8.50 7.32
CA LYS A 70 -5.69 -8.49 7.75
C LYS A 70 -5.00 -7.15 7.49
N ILE A 71 -5.52 -6.39 6.52
CA ILE A 71 -4.96 -5.12 6.09
C ILE A 71 -6.11 -4.15 5.83
N GLU A 72 -5.95 -2.90 6.26
CA GLU A 72 -6.79 -1.80 5.81
C GLU A 72 -6.07 -1.04 4.70
N MET A 73 -6.77 -0.60 3.67
CA MET A 73 -6.19 0.20 2.60
C MET A 73 -6.86 1.56 2.57
N ARG A 74 -6.06 2.62 2.50
CA ARG A 74 -6.54 4.00 2.38
C ARG A 74 -5.83 4.71 1.25
N GLN A 75 -6.61 5.36 0.41
CA GLN A 75 -6.05 6.22 -0.62
C GLN A 75 -5.59 7.54 0.00
N ILE A 76 -4.41 8.00 -0.40
CA ILE A 76 -3.84 9.30 -0.03
C ILE A 76 -3.45 10.08 -1.27
N LEU A 77 -3.25 11.39 -1.14
CA LEU A 77 -2.68 12.17 -2.23
C LEU A 77 -1.19 11.85 -2.36
N SER A 78 -0.65 11.93 -3.57
CA SER A 78 0.81 11.82 -3.78
C SER A 78 1.57 12.92 -3.02
N ALA A 79 0.93 14.08 -2.78
CA ALA A 79 1.44 15.14 -1.90
C ALA A 79 1.55 14.73 -0.42
N ASP A 80 0.88 13.68 0.03
CA ASP A 80 0.95 13.15 1.39
C ASP A 80 1.70 11.81 1.45
N ASN A 81 2.10 11.27 0.31
CA ASN A 81 2.82 10.01 0.22
C ASN A 81 4.31 10.19 0.53
N ALA A 82 4.70 9.94 1.78
CA ALA A 82 6.10 10.02 2.17
C ALA A 82 7.00 9.00 1.46
N ALA A 83 6.46 7.86 1.01
CA ALA A 83 7.22 6.83 0.29
C ALA A 83 7.76 7.32 -1.07
N ASP A 84 7.21 8.42 -1.59
CA ASP A 84 7.71 9.06 -2.81
C ASP A 84 9.17 9.53 -2.67
N MET A 85 9.69 9.73 -1.45
CA MET A 85 11.10 10.05 -1.25
C MET A 85 12.06 8.90 -1.59
N PHE A 86 11.57 7.66 -1.52
CA PHE A 86 12.38 6.46 -1.79
C PHE A 86 12.25 5.97 -3.24
N THR A 87 11.27 6.48 -3.99
CA THR A 87 10.94 5.98 -5.34
C THR A 87 11.11 7.03 -6.43
N LYS A 88 11.15 8.32 -6.08
CA LYS A 88 11.26 9.44 -7.02
C LYS A 88 12.36 10.41 -6.56
N ALA A 89 12.97 11.12 -7.50
CA ALA A 89 13.81 12.26 -7.18
C ALA A 89 12.93 13.39 -6.63
N GLN A 90 13.28 13.92 -5.45
CA GLN A 90 12.51 14.95 -4.77
C GLN A 90 13.29 16.26 -4.68
N THR A 91 12.56 17.37 -4.64
CA THR A 91 13.15 18.66 -4.25
C THR A 91 13.53 18.64 -2.76
N PRO A 92 14.53 19.42 -2.32
CA PRO A 92 14.93 19.47 -0.92
C PRO A 92 13.78 19.79 0.04
N SER A 93 12.88 20.69 -0.36
CA SER A 93 11.68 21.05 0.42
C SER A 93 10.72 19.89 0.57
N ARG A 94 10.50 19.11 -0.49
CA ARG A 94 9.63 17.94 -0.46
C ARG A 94 10.23 16.80 0.35
N LEU A 95 11.53 16.58 0.24
CA LEU A 95 12.25 15.60 1.05
C LEU A 95 12.13 15.92 2.56
N ALA A 96 12.32 17.18 2.95
CA ALA A 96 12.16 17.61 4.34
C ALA A 96 10.73 17.37 4.87
N ALA A 97 9.71 17.64 4.04
CA ALA A 97 8.33 17.34 4.39
C ALA A 97 8.09 15.82 4.59
N CYS A 98 8.62 14.98 3.70
CA CYS A 98 8.51 13.54 3.80
C CYS A 98 9.22 12.97 5.04
N VAL A 99 10.42 13.47 5.38
CA VAL A 99 11.18 13.10 6.59
C VAL A 99 10.37 13.42 7.85
N LYS A 100 9.70 14.58 7.88
CA LYS A 100 8.80 14.96 8.98
C LYS A 100 7.60 14.02 9.09
N LEU A 101 7.00 13.62 7.97
CA LEU A 101 5.84 12.72 7.94
C LEU A 101 6.13 11.33 8.54
N ILE A 102 7.35 10.81 8.36
CA ILE A 102 7.75 9.51 8.90
C ILE A 102 8.40 9.59 10.29
N GLY A 103 8.41 10.79 10.92
CA GLY A 103 8.97 10.98 12.25
C GLY A 103 10.49 10.85 12.33
N MET A 104 11.19 11.04 11.21
CA MET A 104 12.67 11.03 11.16
C MET A 104 13.29 12.43 11.29
N ALA A 105 12.46 13.47 11.42
CA ALA A 105 12.95 14.80 11.77
C ALA A 105 13.33 14.81 13.26
N THR A 106 14.61 15.05 13.54
CA THR A 106 15.17 15.22 14.90
C THR A 106 15.02 16.65 15.39
#